data_AF-A0A151IJI4-F1
#
_entry.id   AF-A0A151IJI4-F1
#
_cell.length_a   1.000
_cell.length_b   1.000
_cell.length_c   1.000
_cell.angle_alpha   90.00
_cell.angle_beta   90.00
_cell.angle_gamma   90.00
#
_symmetry.space_group_name_H-M   'P 1'
#
loop_
_entity.id
_entity.type
_entity.pdbx_description
1 polymer ?
#
loop_
_entity_poly.entity_id
_entity_poly.type
_entity_poly.pdbx_seq_one_letter_code
_entity_poly.pdbx_strand_id
1 'polypeptide(L)'
;MGSSDIMRYVALMLMQSCRLFFNSWAGQKVTDHSVEVSIAARNTYASFLFVFKHPDDLDQIIELIPTMSGVVSCGAKFASLVYYSEKFKDLLQHVHDDWMNVSKKVEQIFNRYMEVSWRFTSIYTVWIATFLTGFTLLPLINPLLDIILPLNVTRPKKFIHPAEMLVDHEKYYHILLIIMYYGYFINMVIVLAIDTIHFVLIQHACALFDVLKYELLYN
;
A
#
# COMPACT_ATOMS: atom_id res chain seq x y z
N MET A 1 1.37 -10.32 -55.29
CA MET A 1 0.94 -10.56 -53.90
C MET A 1 -0.54 -10.87 -53.95
N GLY A 2 -0.97 -12.07 -53.54
CA GLY A 2 -2.33 -12.54 -53.80
C GLY A 2 -3.34 -11.83 -52.92
N SER A 3 -4.57 -11.60 -53.42
CA SER A 3 -5.68 -11.05 -52.63
C SER A 3 -5.91 -11.82 -51.31
N SER A 4 -5.64 -13.13 -51.32
CA SER A 4 -5.65 -14.01 -50.14
C SER A 4 -4.63 -13.61 -49.06
N ASP A 5 -3.40 -13.25 -49.46
CA ASP A 5 -2.34 -12.88 -48.52
C ASP A 5 -2.68 -11.55 -47.83
N ILE A 6 -3.21 -10.59 -48.59
CA ILE A 6 -3.65 -9.29 -48.07
C ILE A 6 -4.77 -9.48 -47.06
N MET A 7 -5.76 -10.33 -47.36
CA MET A 7 -6.85 -10.64 -46.42
C MET A 7 -6.32 -11.27 -45.12
N ARG A 8 -5.31 -12.14 -45.22
CA ARG A 8 -4.67 -12.76 -44.06
C ARG A 8 -3.91 -11.75 -43.21
N TYR A 9 -3.17 -10.81 -43.81
CA TYR A 9 -2.49 -9.74 -43.08
C TYR A 9 -3.46 -8.75 -42.43
N VAL A 10 -4.56 -8.41 -43.11
CA VAL A 10 -5.62 -7.55 -42.55
C VAL A 10 -6.32 -8.24 -41.39
N ALA A 11 -6.61 -9.54 -41.50
CA ALA A 11 -7.19 -10.31 -40.40
C ALA A 11 -6.24 -10.42 -39.21
N LEU A 12 -4.94 -10.63 -39.44
CA LEU A 12 -3.92 -10.64 -38.37
C LEU A 12 -3.79 -9.28 -37.71
N MET A 13 -3.80 -8.18 -38.48
CA MET A 13 -3.74 -6.81 -37.94
C MET A 13 -4.98 -6.52 -37.08
N LEU A 14 -6.19 -6.84 -37.55
CA LEU A 14 -7.43 -6.68 -36.77
C LEU A 14 -7.40 -7.51 -35.48
N MET A 15 -6.91 -8.75 -35.54
CA MET A 15 -6.79 -9.61 -34.36
C MET A 15 -5.75 -9.08 -33.36
N GLN A 16 -4.63 -8.52 -33.86
CA GLN A 16 -3.60 -7.88 -33.04
C GLN A 16 -4.12 -6.59 -32.38
N SER A 17 -4.91 -5.78 -33.11
CA SER A 17 -5.54 -4.56 -32.58
C SER A 17 -6.59 -4.87 -31.51
N CYS A 18 -7.43 -5.89 -31.71
CA CYS A 18 -8.37 -6.35 -30.68
C CYS A 18 -7.62 -6.88 -29.45
N ARG A 19 -6.53 -7.63 -29.62
CA ARG A 19 -5.70 -8.12 -28.52
C ARG A 19 -5.04 -6.97 -27.74
N LEU A 20 -4.56 -5.92 -28.41
CA LEU A 20 -4.03 -4.72 -27.77
C LEU A 20 -5.13 -3.94 -27.05
N PHE A 21 -6.33 -3.83 -27.62
CA PHE A 21 -7.46 -3.16 -26.98
C PHE A 21 -7.92 -3.87 -25.70
N PHE A 22 -8.02 -5.21 -25.68
CA PHE A 22 -8.36 -5.94 -24.45
C PHE A 22 -7.24 -5.92 -23.41
N ASN A 23 -5.97 -5.95 -23.82
CA ASN A 23 -4.83 -5.76 -22.90
C ASN A 23 -4.75 -4.32 -22.38
N SER A 24 -5.11 -3.32 -23.18
CA SER A 24 -5.20 -1.93 -22.77
C SER A 24 -6.46 -1.63 -21.96
N TRP A 25 -7.55 -2.37 -22.13
CA TRP A 25 -8.79 -2.24 -21.33
C TRP A 25 -8.63 -2.89 -19.96
N ALA A 26 -8.10 -4.12 -19.90
CA ALA A 26 -7.69 -4.75 -18.64
C ALA A 26 -6.56 -3.94 -17.98
N GLY A 27 -5.62 -3.45 -18.79
CA GLY A 27 -4.58 -2.51 -18.40
C GLY A 27 -5.14 -1.20 -17.85
N GLN A 28 -6.17 -0.60 -18.46
CA GLN A 28 -6.82 0.63 -17.99
C GLN A 28 -7.63 0.41 -16.72
N LYS A 29 -8.29 -0.74 -16.55
CA LYS A 29 -8.97 -1.05 -15.28
C LYS A 29 -7.98 -1.25 -14.14
N VAL A 30 -6.79 -1.79 -14.44
CA VAL A 30 -5.64 -1.82 -13.52
C VAL A 30 -5.02 -0.43 -13.39
N THR A 31 -4.97 0.40 -14.44
CA THR A 31 -4.37 1.75 -14.43
C THR A 31 -5.21 2.75 -13.67
N ASP A 32 -6.54 2.66 -13.77
CA ASP A 32 -7.51 3.48 -13.04
C ASP A 32 -7.54 3.10 -11.56
N HIS A 33 -7.20 1.84 -11.21
CA HIS A 33 -6.89 1.42 -9.83
C HIS A 33 -5.41 1.60 -9.45
N SER A 34 -4.52 1.84 -10.42
CA SER A 34 -3.09 2.08 -10.23
C SER A 34 -2.71 3.55 -10.28
N VAL A 35 -3.63 4.49 -10.49
CA VAL A 35 -3.32 5.92 -10.36
C VAL A 35 -2.83 6.18 -8.94
N GLU A 36 -3.47 5.55 -7.95
CA GLU A 36 -3.07 5.57 -6.55
C GLU A 36 -1.67 4.97 -6.33
N VAL A 37 -1.41 3.80 -6.91
CA VAL A 37 -0.10 3.13 -6.87
C VAL A 37 0.97 3.95 -7.62
N SER A 38 0.60 4.63 -8.70
CA SER A 38 1.48 5.50 -9.50
C SER A 38 1.84 6.77 -8.73
N ILE A 39 0.91 7.34 -7.96
CA ILE A 39 1.16 8.48 -7.08
C ILE A 39 2.12 8.07 -5.95
N ALA A 40 1.84 6.95 -5.28
CA ALA A 40 2.72 6.39 -4.26
C ALA A 40 4.13 6.06 -4.81
N ALA A 41 4.22 5.46 -5.99
CA ALA A 41 5.47 5.14 -6.67
C ALA A 41 6.24 6.39 -7.11
N ARG A 42 5.53 7.46 -7.52
CA ARG A 42 6.14 8.74 -7.89
C ARG A 42 6.76 9.44 -6.68
N ASN A 43 6.06 9.45 -5.55
CA ASN A 43 6.60 9.99 -4.29
C ASN A 43 7.82 9.19 -3.83
N THR A 44 7.75 7.86 -3.95
CA THR A 44 8.87 6.95 -3.67
C THR A 44 10.09 7.26 -4.52
N TYR A 45 9.90 7.38 -5.83
CA TYR A 45 10.97 7.70 -6.78
C TYR A 45 11.63 9.05 -6.46
N ALA A 46 10.84 10.08 -6.12
CA ALA A 46 11.35 11.40 -5.74
C ALA A 46 12.24 11.34 -4.49
N SER A 47 11.89 10.51 -3.50
CA SER A 47 12.71 10.30 -2.30
C SER A 47 14.03 9.58 -2.60
N PHE A 48 14.00 8.53 -3.42
CA PHE A 48 15.25 7.85 -3.84
C PHE A 48 16.16 8.80 -4.64
N LEU A 49 15.59 9.56 -5.58
CA LEU A 49 16.32 10.51 -6.41
C LEU A 49 16.99 11.59 -5.56
N PHE A 50 16.34 12.05 -4.50
CA PHE A 50 16.90 13.02 -3.55
C PHE A 50 18.19 12.52 -2.90
N VAL A 51 18.19 11.27 -2.39
CA VAL A 51 19.38 10.64 -1.76
C VAL A 51 20.52 10.52 -2.77
N PHE A 52 20.23 10.11 -4.01
CA PHE A 52 21.26 9.97 -5.04
C PHE A 52 21.87 11.30 -5.47
N LYS A 53 21.09 12.39 -5.46
CA LYS A 53 21.56 13.72 -5.86
C LYS A 53 22.29 14.49 -4.76
N HIS A 54 21.94 14.25 -3.50
CA HIS A 54 22.48 14.99 -2.35
C HIS A 54 23.19 14.04 -1.36
N PRO A 55 24.22 13.28 -1.78
CA PRO A 55 24.89 12.31 -0.90
C PRO A 55 25.61 12.97 0.28
N ASP A 56 25.96 14.25 0.16
CA ASP A 56 26.73 14.99 1.17
C ASP A 56 25.85 15.60 2.29
N ASP A 57 24.53 15.71 2.09
CA ASP A 57 23.58 16.27 3.06
C ASP A 57 23.06 15.19 4.03
N LEU A 58 23.96 14.71 4.90
CA LEU A 58 23.68 13.59 5.81
C LEU A 58 22.48 13.84 6.73
N ASP A 59 22.29 15.07 7.21
CA ASP A 59 21.17 15.42 8.10
C ASP A 59 19.81 15.20 7.43
N GLN A 60 19.68 15.58 6.14
CA GLN A 60 18.44 15.38 5.37
C GLN A 60 18.24 13.91 4.98
N ILE A 61 19.34 13.18 4.73
CA ILE A 61 19.28 11.73 4.48
C ILE A 61 18.79 11.01 5.73
N ILE A 62 19.32 11.34 6.91
CA ILE A 62 18.92 10.75 8.19
C ILE A 62 17.43 10.97 8.45
N GLU A 63 16.91 12.16 8.17
CA GLU A 63 15.48 12.48 8.26
C GLU A 63 14.62 11.63 7.29
N LEU A 64 15.18 11.25 6.14
CA LEU A 64 14.49 10.47 5.11
C LEU A 64 14.51 8.95 5.36
N ILE A 65 15.47 8.42 6.13
CA ILE A 65 15.64 6.98 6.40
C ILE A 65 14.33 6.31 6.87
N PRO A 66 13.55 6.84 7.83
CA PRO A 66 12.30 6.22 8.26
C PRO A 66 11.25 6.12 7.16
N THR A 67 11.19 7.14 6.29
CA THR A 67 10.29 7.14 5.13
C THR A 67 10.72 6.06 4.12
N MET A 68 12.03 5.96 3.83
CA MET A 68 12.54 4.98 2.89
C MET A 68 12.35 3.55 3.38
N SER A 69 12.60 3.29 4.67
CA SER A 69 12.42 1.96 5.25
C SER A 69 10.95 1.53 5.22
N GLY A 70 10.03 2.44 5.50
CA GLY A 70 8.59 2.19 5.39
C GLY A 70 8.16 1.86 3.96
N VAL A 71 8.64 2.63 2.99
CA VAL A 71 8.31 2.43 1.57
C VAL A 71 8.88 1.13 1.02
N VAL A 72 10.13 0.80 1.33
CA VAL A 72 10.74 -0.49 0.94
C VAL A 72 9.97 -1.65 1.57
N SER A 73 9.57 -1.51 2.84
CA SER A 73 8.77 -2.54 3.53
C SER A 73 7.39 -2.72 2.89
N CYS A 74 6.72 -1.63 2.53
CA CYS A 74 5.44 -1.64 1.80
C CYS A 74 5.59 -2.33 0.44
N GLY A 75 6.59 -1.92 -0.35
CA GLY A 75 6.88 -2.48 -1.66
C GLY A 75 7.20 -3.98 -1.60
N ALA A 76 8.02 -4.40 -0.64
CA ALA A 76 8.34 -5.81 -0.44
C ALA A 76 7.11 -6.65 -0.08
N LYS A 77 6.25 -6.16 0.82
CA LYS A 77 4.98 -6.80 1.19
C LYS A 77 4.04 -6.93 0.00
N PHE A 78 3.85 -5.84 -0.74
CA PHE A 78 2.99 -5.83 -1.92
C PHE A 78 3.52 -6.77 -3.02
N ALA A 79 4.81 -6.71 -3.33
CA ALA A 79 5.44 -7.61 -4.29
C ALA A 79 5.31 -9.08 -3.86
N SER A 80 5.47 -9.36 -2.57
CA SER A 80 5.28 -10.72 -2.03
C SER A 80 3.83 -11.20 -2.23
N LEU A 81 2.85 -10.35 -1.97
CA LEU A 81 1.43 -10.68 -2.17
C LEU A 81 1.12 -10.94 -3.65
N VAL A 82 1.66 -10.13 -4.56
CA VAL A 82 1.51 -10.33 -6.01
C VAL A 82 2.17 -11.63 -6.46
N TYR A 83 3.40 -11.88 -6.02
CA TYR A 83 4.16 -13.08 -6.38
C TYR A 83 3.49 -14.36 -5.88
N TYR A 84 2.90 -14.34 -4.68
CA TYR A 84 2.20 -15.48 -4.08
C TYR A 84 0.67 -15.41 -4.20
N SER A 85 0.15 -14.63 -5.14
CA SER A 85 -1.29 -14.32 -5.24
C SER A 85 -2.19 -15.55 -5.34
N GLU A 86 -1.82 -16.55 -6.16
CA GLU A 86 -2.59 -17.81 -6.26
C GLU A 86 -2.63 -18.56 -4.92
N LYS A 87 -1.48 -18.73 -4.25
CA LYS A 87 -1.43 -19.38 -2.93
C LYS A 87 -2.21 -18.61 -1.87
N PHE A 88 -2.16 -17.28 -1.92
CA PHE A 88 -2.90 -16.43 -1.02
C PHE A 88 -4.41 -16.56 -1.23
N LYS A 89 -4.85 -16.67 -2.48
CA LYS A 89 -6.25 -16.95 -2.83
C LYS A 89 -6.69 -18.33 -2.33
N ASP A 90 -5.86 -19.34 -2.50
CA ASP A 90 -6.12 -20.69 -1.98
C ASP A 90 -6.26 -20.68 -0.44
N LEU A 91 -5.39 -19.95 0.27
CA LEU A 91 -5.49 -19.77 1.72
C LEU A 91 -6.81 -19.12 2.14
N LEU A 92 -7.22 -18.04 1.46
CA LEU A 92 -8.50 -17.39 1.75
C LEU A 92 -9.69 -18.32 1.47
N GLN A 93 -9.61 -19.14 0.43
CA GLN A 93 -10.63 -20.13 0.13
C GLN A 93 -10.73 -21.18 1.24
N HIS A 94 -9.60 -21.70 1.73
CA HIS A 94 -9.58 -22.64 2.85
C HIS A 94 -10.20 -22.03 4.12
N VAL A 95 -9.86 -20.79 4.46
CA VAL A 95 -10.49 -20.08 5.60
C VAL A 95 -12.00 -19.99 5.44
N HIS A 96 -12.48 -19.71 4.23
CA HIS A 96 -13.90 -19.65 3.95
C HIS A 96 -14.57 -21.02 4.10
N ASP A 97 -13.99 -22.06 3.51
CA ASP A 97 -14.54 -23.41 3.52
C ASP A 97 -14.55 -24.01 4.94
N ASP A 98 -13.51 -23.75 5.73
CA ASP A 98 -13.41 -24.15 7.15
C ASP A 98 -14.50 -23.47 7.99
N TRP A 99 -14.76 -22.18 7.72
CA TRP A 99 -15.82 -21.43 8.40
C TRP A 99 -17.22 -21.97 8.07
N MET A 100 -17.46 -22.37 6.82
CA MET A 100 -18.77 -22.87 6.38
C MET A 100 -19.12 -24.25 6.93
N ASN A 101 -18.12 -25.05 7.30
CA ASN A 101 -18.30 -26.44 7.75
C ASN A 101 -18.08 -26.62 9.26
N VAL A 102 -18.06 -25.53 10.04
CA VAL A 102 -17.69 -25.56 11.45
C VAL A 102 -18.82 -26.12 12.34
N SER A 103 -18.48 -27.01 13.27
CA SER A 103 -19.42 -27.46 14.32
C SER A 103 -19.57 -26.41 15.42
N LYS A 104 -20.70 -26.40 16.13
CA LYS A 104 -20.99 -25.40 17.19
C LYS A 104 -19.93 -25.32 18.30
N LYS A 105 -19.23 -26.43 18.60
CA LYS A 105 -18.15 -26.45 19.61
C LYS A 105 -16.85 -25.85 19.06
N VAL A 106 -16.53 -26.18 17.81
CA VAL A 106 -15.36 -25.67 17.09
C VAL A 106 -15.51 -24.17 16.79
N GLU A 107 -16.74 -23.72 16.52
CA GLU A 107 -17.11 -22.31 16.33
C GLU A 107 -16.69 -21.43 17.52
N GLN A 108 -16.79 -21.94 18.76
CA GLN A 108 -16.36 -21.21 19.95
C GLN A 108 -14.85 -20.95 19.96
N ILE A 109 -14.05 -21.92 19.49
CA ILE A 109 -12.59 -21.79 19.37
C ILE A 109 -12.28 -20.72 18.33
N PHE A 110 -12.87 -20.83 17.14
CA PHE A 110 -12.69 -19.83 16.07
C PHE A 110 -13.09 -18.42 16.49
N ASN A 111 -14.25 -18.25 17.14
CA ASN A 111 -14.72 -16.94 17.63
C ASN A 111 -13.72 -16.31 18.60
N ARG A 112 -13.09 -17.09 19.48
CA ARG A 112 -12.05 -16.59 20.39
C ARG A 112 -10.84 -16.04 19.64
N TYR A 113 -10.37 -16.74 18.61
CA TYR A 113 -9.23 -16.30 17.78
C TYR A 113 -9.59 -15.11 16.88
N MET A 114 -10.82 -15.07 16.36
CA MET A 114 -11.32 -13.91 15.62
C MET A 114 -11.42 -12.68 16.51
N GLU A 115 -11.85 -12.80 17.76
CA GLU A 115 -11.91 -11.67 18.68
C GLU A 115 -10.52 -11.10 18.95
N VAL A 116 -9.50 -11.95 19.10
CA VAL A 116 -8.09 -11.52 19.19
C VAL A 116 -7.66 -10.79 17.91
N SER A 117 -8.02 -11.31 16.74
CA SER A 117 -7.74 -10.70 15.44
C SER A 117 -8.38 -9.32 15.29
N TRP A 118 -9.63 -9.17 15.72
CA TRP A 118 -10.36 -7.91 15.69
C TRP A 118 -9.78 -6.88 16.66
N ARG A 119 -9.44 -7.29 17.89
CA ARG A 119 -8.79 -6.41 18.86
C ARG A 119 -7.43 -5.92 18.34
N PHE A 120 -6.62 -6.82 17.79
CA PHE A 120 -5.35 -6.47 17.16
C PHE A 120 -5.55 -5.49 16.01
N THR A 121 -6.45 -5.79 15.06
CA THR A 121 -6.73 -4.94 13.91
C THR A 121 -7.19 -3.54 14.33
N SER A 122 -8.05 -3.46 15.33
CA SER A 122 -8.55 -2.19 15.87
C SER A 122 -7.42 -1.35 16.49
N ILE A 123 -6.64 -1.94 17.40
CA ILE A 123 -5.49 -1.26 18.05
C ILE A 123 -4.47 -0.82 17.00
N TYR A 124 -4.14 -1.69 16.04
CA TYR A 124 -3.18 -1.41 14.99
C TYR A 124 -3.66 -0.29 14.05
N THR A 125 -4.96 -0.26 13.72
CA THR A 125 -5.57 0.81 12.92
C THR A 125 -5.49 2.15 13.64
N VAL A 126 -5.82 2.20 14.93
CA VAL A 126 -5.72 3.43 15.74
C VAL A 126 -4.27 3.91 15.82
N TRP A 127 -3.32 2.98 15.96
CA TRP A 127 -1.90 3.29 16.01
C TRP A 127 -1.40 3.89 14.69
N ILE A 128 -1.73 3.28 13.56
CA ILE A 128 -1.39 3.81 12.22
C ILE A 128 -2.03 5.17 11.99
N ALA A 129 -3.31 5.34 12.35
CA ALA A 129 -4.00 6.62 12.22
C ALA A 129 -3.32 7.73 13.04
N THR A 130 -2.90 7.41 14.26
CA THR A 130 -2.14 8.35 15.12
C THR A 130 -0.82 8.74 14.46
N PHE A 131 -0.07 7.78 13.92
CA PHE A 131 1.17 8.07 13.19
C PHE A 131 0.92 8.95 11.97
N LEU A 132 -0.07 8.61 11.14
CA LEU A 132 -0.41 9.39 9.95
C LEU A 132 -0.77 10.83 10.33
N THR A 133 -1.60 11.04 11.35
CA THR A 133 -1.95 12.40 11.80
C THR A 133 -0.72 13.19 12.23
N GLY A 134 0.19 12.60 13.02
CA GLY A 134 1.45 13.24 13.40
C GLY A 134 2.30 13.64 12.19
N PHE A 135 2.44 12.74 11.21
CA PHE A 135 3.14 13.04 9.95
C PHE A 135 2.47 14.16 9.16
N THR A 136 1.13 14.20 9.15
CA THR A 136 0.42 15.25 8.42
C THR A 136 0.59 16.64 9.00
N LEU A 137 0.84 16.74 10.31
CA LEU A 137 1.00 18.00 11.02
C LEU A 137 2.39 18.62 10.85
N LEU A 138 3.42 17.86 10.44
CA LEU A 138 4.80 18.34 10.28
C LEU A 138 4.91 19.59 9.39
N PRO A 139 4.32 19.66 8.18
CA PRO A 139 4.37 20.86 7.35
C PRO A 139 3.59 22.06 7.92
N LEU A 140 2.64 21.84 8.83
CA LEU A 140 1.84 22.88 9.46
C LEU A 140 2.56 23.58 10.62
N ILE A 141 3.68 23.02 11.09
CA ILE A 141 4.49 23.58 12.18
C ILE A 141 4.94 25.01 11.83
N ASN A 142 5.50 25.24 10.64
CA ASN A 142 6.00 26.56 10.24
C ASN A 142 4.89 27.63 10.15
N PRO A 143 3.75 27.38 9.46
CA PRO A 143 2.61 28.30 9.49
C PRO A 143 2.07 28.58 10.90
N LEU A 144 1.99 27.57 11.77
CA LEU A 144 1.52 27.76 13.15
C LEU A 144 2.49 28.64 13.95
N LEU A 145 3.79 28.40 13.82
CA LEU A 145 4.84 29.21 14.41
C LEU A 145 4.81 30.66 13.89
N ASP A 146 4.42 30.91 12.64
CA ASP A 146 4.29 32.28 12.11
C ASP A 146 3.15 33.05 12.79
N ILE A 147 2.10 32.35 13.26
CA ILE A 147 0.99 32.94 14.01
C ILE A 147 1.38 33.19 15.47
N ILE A 148 2.03 32.22 16.12
CA ILE A 148 2.36 32.27 17.56
C ILE A 148 3.59 33.14 17.83
N LEU A 149 4.63 33.02 16.99
CA LEU A 149 5.91 33.71 17.13
C LEU A 149 6.36 34.25 15.76
N PRO A 150 5.79 35.39 15.32
CA PRO A 150 6.08 35.98 14.02
C PRO A 150 7.54 36.43 13.96
N LEU A 151 8.22 36.06 12.88
CA LEU A 151 9.56 36.55 12.55
C LEU A 151 9.44 37.64 11.47
N ASN A 152 10.39 38.57 11.44
CA ASN A 152 10.50 39.57 10.36
C ASN A 152 10.88 38.96 9.00
N VAL A 153 11.21 37.67 8.96
CA VAL A 153 11.54 36.92 7.75
C VAL A 153 10.53 35.77 7.58
N THR A 154 10.10 35.54 6.34
CA THR A 154 9.19 34.44 6.01
C THR A 154 9.91 33.10 6.21
N ARG A 155 9.35 32.21 7.05
CA ARG A 155 9.89 30.86 7.23
C ARG A 155 9.75 30.05 5.93
N PRO A 156 10.75 29.23 5.55
CA PRO A 156 10.67 28.44 4.32
C PRO A 156 9.54 27.40 4.45
N LYS A 157 8.77 27.23 3.37
CA LYS A 157 7.75 26.20 3.27
C LYS A 157 8.42 24.83 3.19
N LYS A 158 8.14 23.95 4.14
CA LYS A 158 8.69 22.58 4.17
C LYS A 158 7.65 21.58 3.67
N PHE A 159 8.11 20.55 2.96
CA PHE A 159 7.30 19.37 2.64
C PHE A 159 7.30 18.39 3.82
N ILE A 160 6.56 17.28 3.70
CA ILE A 160 6.51 16.21 4.73
C ILE A 160 7.90 15.59 4.94
N HIS A 161 8.70 15.50 3.88
CA HIS A 161 10.10 15.09 3.88
C HIS A 161 10.81 15.78 2.71
N PRO A 162 12.16 15.84 2.71
CA PRO A 162 12.92 16.25 1.54
C PRO A 162 12.61 15.36 0.34
N ALA A 163 12.25 15.95 -0.80
CA ALA A 163 11.89 15.23 -2.01
C ALA A 163 12.35 16.01 -3.24
N GLU A 164 13.02 15.32 -4.17
CA GLU A 164 13.45 15.93 -5.43
C GLU A 164 12.31 15.82 -6.46
N MET A 165 11.52 16.88 -6.60
CA MET A 165 10.49 16.95 -7.64
C MET A 165 11.06 17.61 -8.91
N LEU A 166 10.83 17.05 -10.10
CA LEU A 166 11.28 17.65 -11.38
C LEU A 166 10.50 18.92 -11.78
N VAL A 167 9.77 19.52 -10.85
CA VAL A 167 8.84 20.63 -11.03
C VAL A 167 9.14 21.70 -9.98
N ASP A 168 8.98 22.98 -10.34
CA ASP A 168 9.21 24.12 -9.46
C ASP A 168 8.40 24.00 -8.14
N HIS A 169 9.13 23.91 -7.03
CA HIS A 169 8.58 23.65 -5.70
C HIS A 169 7.81 24.86 -5.16
N GLU A 170 8.24 26.08 -5.47
CA GLU A 170 7.61 27.29 -4.94
C GLU A 170 6.28 27.56 -5.65
N LYS A 171 6.24 27.34 -6.97
CA LYS A 171 5.04 27.57 -7.79
C LYS A 171 3.92 26.57 -7.51
N TYR A 172 4.26 25.30 -7.26
CA TYR A 172 3.28 24.21 -7.12
C TYR A 172 3.17 23.61 -5.71
N TYR A 173 3.76 24.27 -4.70
CA TYR A 173 3.86 23.78 -3.33
C TYR A 173 2.59 23.09 -2.79
N HIS A 174 1.43 23.77 -2.84
CA HIS A 174 0.19 23.25 -2.26
C HIS A 174 -0.32 21.99 -2.99
N ILE A 175 -0.19 21.95 -4.32
CA ILE A 175 -0.61 20.81 -5.13
C ILE A 175 0.32 19.62 -4.85
N LEU A 176 1.63 19.85 -4.82
CA LEU A 176 2.62 18.81 -4.51
C LEU A 176 2.43 18.26 -3.10
N LEU A 177 2.17 19.13 -2.13
CA LEU A 177 1.90 18.72 -0.74
C LEU A 177 0.65 17.83 -0.63
N ILE A 178 -0.43 18.15 -1.35
CA ILE A 178 -1.65 17.32 -1.39
C ILE A 178 -1.36 15.95 -2.01
N ILE A 179 -0.59 15.90 -3.11
CA ILE A 179 -0.18 14.64 -3.76
C ILE A 179 0.67 13.79 -2.81
N MET A 180 1.54 14.42 -2.02
CA MET A 180 2.32 13.72 -1.00
C MET A 180 1.41 13.13 0.09
N TYR A 181 0.51 13.92 0.66
CA TYR A 181 -0.44 13.42 1.67
C TYR A 181 -1.26 12.24 1.16
N TYR A 182 -1.80 12.36 -0.06
CA TYR A 182 -2.61 11.30 -0.64
C TYR A 182 -1.79 10.03 -0.89
N GLY A 183 -0.56 10.16 -1.41
CA GLY A 183 0.34 9.02 -1.57
C GLY A 183 0.71 8.33 -0.26
N TYR A 184 0.92 9.09 0.83
CA TYR A 184 1.14 8.52 2.16
C TYR A 184 -0.08 7.79 2.70
N PHE A 185 -1.26 8.39 2.55
CA PHE A 185 -2.52 7.76 2.95
C PHE A 185 -2.72 6.41 2.25
N ILE A 186 -2.52 6.36 0.93
CA ILE A 186 -2.61 5.12 0.15
C ILE A 186 -1.62 4.06 0.65
N ASN A 187 -0.35 4.43 0.85
CA ASN A 187 0.66 3.49 1.35
C ASN A 187 0.25 2.89 2.71
N MET A 188 -0.27 3.72 3.62
CA MET A 188 -0.72 3.25 4.94
C MET A 188 -1.91 2.31 4.84
N VAL A 189 -2.88 2.57 3.96
CA VAL A 189 -4.02 1.68 3.73
C VAL A 189 -3.56 0.34 3.18
N ILE A 190 -2.63 0.33 2.22
CA ILE A 190 -2.07 -0.90 1.66
C ILE A 190 -1.37 -1.73 2.74
N VAL A 191 -0.48 -1.11 3.53
CA VAL A 191 0.23 -1.80 4.61
C VAL A 191 -0.74 -2.35 5.66
N LEU A 192 -1.71 -1.53 6.08
CA LEU A 192 -2.73 -1.94 7.05
C LEU A 192 -3.52 -3.15 6.54
N ALA A 193 -3.98 -3.11 5.28
CA ALA A 193 -4.72 -4.22 4.68
C ALA A 193 -3.88 -5.50 4.62
N ILE A 194 -2.63 -5.41 4.18
CA ILE A 194 -1.74 -6.58 4.08
C ILE A 194 -1.49 -7.17 5.47
N ASP A 195 -1.13 -6.35 6.46
CA ASP A 195 -0.73 -6.82 7.80
C ASP A 195 -1.90 -7.42 8.56
N THR A 196 -3.09 -6.83 8.44
CA THR A 196 -4.31 -7.35 9.07
C THR A 196 -4.73 -8.69 8.49
N ILE A 197 -4.68 -8.86 7.16
CA ILE A 197 -5.01 -10.17 6.55
C ILE A 197 -4.00 -11.24 6.96
N HIS A 198 -2.69 -10.92 6.94
CA HIS A 198 -1.67 -11.87 7.40
C HIS A 198 -1.88 -12.26 8.86
N PHE A 199 -2.23 -11.31 9.73
CA PHE A 199 -2.52 -11.61 11.12
C PHE A 199 -3.74 -12.53 11.28
N VAL A 200 -4.83 -12.27 10.54
CA VAL A 200 -6.02 -13.12 10.54
C VAL A 200 -5.69 -14.54 10.09
N LEU A 201 -4.89 -14.70 9.03
CA LEU A 201 -4.45 -16.02 8.55
C LEU A 201 -3.62 -16.78 9.61
N ILE A 202 -2.74 -16.09 10.33
CA ILE A 202 -1.96 -16.68 11.43
C ILE A 202 -2.91 -17.12 12.56
N GLN A 203 -3.84 -16.27 12.97
CA GLN A 203 -4.81 -16.61 14.02
C GLN A 203 -5.72 -17.77 13.60
N HIS A 204 -6.11 -17.84 12.33
CA HIS A 204 -6.87 -18.96 11.77
C HIS A 204 -6.07 -20.27 11.84
N ALA A 205 -4.78 -20.25 11.45
CA ALA A 205 -3.91 -21.42 11.58
C ALA A 205 -3.76 -21.87 13.04
N CYS A 206 -3.61 -20.93 13.98
CA CYS A 206 -3.59 -21.22 15.41
C CYS A 206 -4.92 -21.83 15.89
N ALA A 207 -6.06 -21.35 15.40
CA ALA A 207 -7.37 -21.91 15.71
C ALA A 207 -7.46 -23.36 15.25
N LEU A 208 -7.06 -23.67 14.01
CA LEU A 208 -7.04 -25.03 13.47
C LEU A 208 -6.22 -26.00 14.33
N PHE A 209 -5.05 -25.56 14.83
CA PHE A 209 -4.25 -26.40 15.74
C PHE A 209 -4.95 -26.69 17.07
N ASP A 210 -5.68 -25.72 17.63
CA ASP A 210 -6.42 -25.94 18.89
C ASP A 210 -7.67 -26.82 18.66
N VAL A 211 -8.29 -26.72 17.48
CA VAL A 211 -9.37 -27.61 17.05
C VAL A 211 -8.87 -29.05 16.93
N LEU A 212 -7.75 -29.28 16.26
CA LEU A 212 -7.15 -30.60 16.14
C LEU A 212 -6.82 -31.21 17.52
N LYS A 213 -6.27 -30.39 18.43
CA LYS A 213 -6.01 -30.82 19.81
C LYS A 213 -7.30 -31.19 20.54
N TYR A 214 -8.37 -30.44 20.35
CA TYR A 214 -9.67 -30.74 20.94
C TYR A 214 -10.23 -32.07 20.44
N GLU A 215 -10.17 -32.31 19.13
CA GLU A 215 -10.66 -33.56 18.53
C GLU A 215 -9.87 -34.78 19.01
N LEU A 216 -8.55 -34.68 19.16
CA LEU A 216 -7.72 -35.80 19.63
C LEU A 216 -7.89 -36.14 21.11
N LEU A 217 -8.33 -35.19 21.94
CA LEU A 217 -8.45 -35.37 23.39
C LEU A 217 -9.86 -35.78 23.84
N TYR A 218 -10.89 -35.42 23.07
CA TYR A 218 -12.28 -35.54 23.47
C TYR A 218 -13.15 -36.38 22.52
N ASN A 219 -12.57 -36.89 21.44
CA ASN A 219 -13.17 -37.84 20.51
C ASN A 219 -12.38 -39.15 20.53
#